data_AF-A0A661EI59-F1
#
_entry.id   AF-A0A661EI59-F1
#
_cell.length_a   1.000
_cell.length_b   1.000
_cell.length_c   1.000
_cell.angle_alpha   90.00
_cell.angle_beta   90.00
_cell.angle_gamma   90.00
#
_symmetry.space_group_name_H-M   'P 1'
#
loop_
_entity.id
_entity.type
_entity.pdbx_description
1 polymer ?
#
loop_
_entity_poly.entity_id
_entity_poly.type
_entity_poly.pdbx_seq_one_letter_code
_entity_poly.pdbx_strand_id
1 'polypeptide(L)'
;MTRDIATRRSGLANHSNTLLNKTVYRMDALQEIISTGNWSLSLPLSCRDIQLTESLLTGAGDARATDLESPRPMLRLRVPMDQQPAVRELQVTLMDNGISLSIDGVFGDQTERAVKEWQNTNGLTVDGIVGPATWASPGLDEPI
;
A
#
# COMPACT_ATOMS: atom_id res chain seq x y z
N MET A 1 24.41 6.11 -5.50
CA MET A 1 23.58 7.08 -6.25
C MET A 1 23.82 7.00 -7.76
N THR A 2 24.95 7.47 -8.32
CA THR A 2 25.18 7.44 -9.79
C THR A 2 25.28 6.02 -10.38
N ARG A 3 25.81 5.07 -9.58
CA ARG A 3 25.93 3.65 -9.95
C ARG A 3 24.56 2.96 -10.07
N ASP A 4 23.59 3.37 -9.26
CA ASP A 4 22.23 2.81 -9.24
C ASP A 4 21.44 3.24 -10.48
N ILE A 5 21.62 4.49 -10.92
CA ILE A 5 20.95 5.04 -12.11
C ILE A 5 21.44 4.36 -13.37
N ALA A 6 22.75 4.18 -13.53
CA ALA A 6 23.33 3.47 -14.67
C ALA A 6 22.85 2.00 -14.76
N THR A 7 22.74 1.34 -13.61
CA THR A 7 22.23 -0.04 -13.51
C THR A 7 20.76 -0.10 -13.92
N ARG A 8 19.93 0.82 -13.40
CA ARG A 8 18.50 0.86 -13.71
C ARG A 8 18.23 1.26 -15.16
N ARG A 9 18.98 2.22 -15.69
CA ARG A 9 18.95 2.63 -17.10
C ARG A 9 19.22 1.44 -18.03
N SER A 10 20.28 0.67 -17.76
CA SER A 10 20.65 -0.51 -18.55
C SER A 10 19.59 -1.60 -18.47
N GLY A 11 18.98 -1.79 -17.29
CA GLY A 11 17.86 -2.73 -17.12
C GLY A 11 16.59 -2.31 -17.85
N LEU A 12 16.30 -1.00 -17.94
CA LEU A 12 15.17 -0.47 -18.70
C LEU A 12 15.41 -0.51 -20.22
N ALA A 13 16.66 -0.40 -20.68
CA ALA A 13 17.01 -0.43 -22.09
C ALA A 13 16.98 -1.84 -22.70
N ASN A 14 17.35 -2.85 -21.91
CA ASN A 14 17.42 -4.25 -22.32
C ASN A 14 16.20 -5.07 -21.89
N HIS A 15 15.12 -4.41 -21.45
CA HIS A 15 13.93 -5.12 -20.99
C HIS A 15 13.14 -5.69 -22.16
N SER A 16 12.58 -6.90 -21.99
CA SER A 16 11.70 -7.52 -22.98
C SER A 16 10.40 -6.75 -23.24
N ASN A 17 10.09 -5.73 -22.43
CA ASN A 17 8.89 -4.91 -22.55
C ASN A 17 9.26 -3.59 -23.23
N THR A 18 8.86 -3.45 -24.49
CA THR A 18 9.22 -2.32 -25.36
C THR A 18 8.67 -0.97 -24.90
N LEU A 19 7.63 -0.95 -24.06
CA LEU A 19 7.11 0.28 -23.46
C LEU A 19 8.08 0.85 -22.42
N LEU A 20 8.79 -0.01 -21.69
CA LEU A 20 9.77 0.41 -20.68
C LEU A 20 11.02 1.01 -21.33
N ASN A 21 11.41 0.52 -22.50
CA ASN A 21 12.54 1.07 -23.27
C ASN A 21 12.32 2.55 -23.63
N LYS A 22 11.05 2.95 -23.88
CA LYS A 22 10.68 4.35 -24.14
C LYS A 22 10.80 5.25 -22.91
N THR A 23 10.98 4.70 -21.72
CA THR A 23 11.09 5.48 -20.47
C THR A 23 12.54 5.72 -20.04
N VAL A 24 13.52 5.16 -20.75
CA VAL A 24 14.96 5.30 -20.47
C VAL A 24 15.39 6.78 -20.41
N TYR A 25 14.80 7.65 -21.23
CA TYR A 25 15.07 9.09 -21.21
C TYR A 25 14.82 9.74 -19.84
N ARG A 26 13.93 9.17 -19.00
CA ARG A 26 13.67 9.69 -17.65
C ARG A 26 14.87 9.48 -16.72
N MET A 27 15.62 8.39 -16.92
CA MET A 27 16.87 8.16 -16.19
C MET A 27 17.99 9.07 -16.68
N ASP A 28 18.04 9.35 -17.99
CA ASP A 28 18.98 10.31 -18.57
C ASP A 28 18.71 11.73 -18.04
N ALA A 29 17.44 12.14 -17.99
CA ALA A 29 17.05 13.43 -17.39
C ALA A 29 17.36 13.49 -15.89
N LEU A 30 17.14 12.40 -15.14
CA LEU A 30 17.48 12.33 -13.72
C LEU A 30 19.00 12.45 -13.50
N GLN A 31 19.81 11.79 -14.34
CA GLN A 31 21.26 11.88 -14.32
C GLN A 31 21.73 13.33 -14.56
N GLU A 32 21.10 14.04 -15.50
CA GLU A 32 21.39 15.44 -15.80
C GLU A 32 21.04 16.35 -14.62
N ILE A 33 19.86 16.19 -14.03
CA ILE A 33 19.47 16.94 -12.82
C ILE A 33 20.47 16.67 -11.69
N ILE A 34 20.96 15.43 -11.54
CA ILE A 34 21.99 15.10 -10.52
C ILE A 34 23.28 15.82 -10.81
N SER A 35 23.72 15.82 -12.07
CA SER A 35 24.95 16.47 -12.51
C SER A 35 24.89 17.99 -12.37
N THR A 36 23.71 18.61 -12.47
CA THR A 36 23.57 20.07 -12.30
C THR A 36 23.71 20.54 -10.85
N GLY A 37 23.72 19.62 -9.87
CA GLY A 37 23.97 19.94 -8.47
C GLY A 37 22.93 20.88 -7.82
N ASN A 38 21.85 21.23 -8.52
CA ASN A 38 20.85 22.20 -8.09
C ASN A 38 19.78 21.56 -7.20
N TRP A 39 20.23 20.83 -6.18
CA TRP A 39 19.40 20.07 -5.24
C TRP A 39 18.94 20.89 -4.04
N SER A 40 18.97 22.23 -4.14
CA SER A 40 18.53 23.13 -3.09
C SER A 40 17.02 23.21 -3.04
N LEU A 41 16.39 22.14 -2.58
CA LEU A 41 15.00 22.16 -2.15
C LEU A 41 14.99 22.68 -0.71
N SER A 42 14.55 23.92 -0.52
CA SER A 42 14.38 24.49 0.83
C SER A 42 13.34 23.68 1.59
N LEU A 43 13.75 23.09 2.70
CA LEU A 43 12.84 22.45 3.65
C LEU A 43 12.10 23.54 4.45
N PRO A 44 10.85 23.31 4.87
CA PRO A 44 10.06 22.08 4.71
C PRO A 44 9.45 21.91 3.31
N LEU A 45 9.46 20.67 2.80
CA LEU A 45 8.81 20.32 1.53
C LEU A 45 7.49 19.61 1.78
N SER A 46 6.40 20.14 1.25
CA SER A 46 5.07 19.54 1.38
C SER A 46 4.75 18.66 0.17
N CYS A 47 4.53 17.37 0.38
CA CYS A 47 4.06 16.47 -0.67
C CYS A 47 2.88 15.65 -0.15
N ARG A 48 1.71 15.82 -0.78
CA ARG A 48 0.52 14.96 -0.56
C ARG A 48 0.25 14.73 0.94
N ASP A 49 0.18 15.84 1.68
CA ASP A 49 -0.09 15.93 3.12
C ASP A 49 1.07 15.56 4.08
N ILE A 50 2.25 15.23 3.54
CA ILE A 50 3.46 14.94 4.33
C ILE A 50 4.43 16.13 4.25
N GLN A 51 4.84 16.64 5.41
CA GLN A 51 5.89 17.65 5.54
C GLN A 51 7.25 16.98 5.73
N LEU A 52 8.11 17.06 4.73
CA LEU A 52 9.51 16.64 4.83
C LEU A 52 10.30 17.77 5.49
N THR A 53 10.68 17.59 6.75
CA THR A 53 11.57 18.48 7.51
C THR A 53 12.96 17.86 7.63
N GLU A 54 13.97 18.69 7.93
CA GLU A 54 15.36 18.25 8.06
C GLU A 54 15.53 17.14 9.11
N SER A 55 14.76 17.25 10.20
CA SER A 55 14.70 16.28 11.30
C SER A 55 14.26 14.86 10.86
N LEU A 56 13.39 14.75 9.84
CA LEU A 56 12.97 13.46 9.29
C LEU A 56 14.07 12.84 8.39
N LEU A 57 14.83 13.67 7.68
CA LEU A 57 15.92 13.22 6.81
C LEU A 57 17.16 12.75 7.58
N THR A 58 17.39 13.30 8.79
CA THR A 58 18.54 12.91 9.64
C THR A 58 18.24 11.73 10.58
N GLY A 59 17.03 11.15 10.50
CA GLY A 59 16.63 10.00 11.32
C GLY A 59 16.38 10.31 12.80
N ALA A 60 16.27 11.59 13.16
CA ALA A 60 16.03 12.05 14.54
C ALA A 60 14.54 12.35 14.83
N GLY A 61 13.70 12.42 13.80
CA GLY A 61 12.25 12.43 13.94
C GLY A 61 11.69 11.03 13.73
N ASP A 62 10.64 10.67 14.48
CA ASP A 62 9.73 9.55 14.22
C ASP A 62 9.03 9.70 12.85
N ALA A 63 9.79 9.77 11.76
CA ALA A 63 9.29 9.45 10.42
C ALA A 63 9.11 7.94 10.34
N ARG A 64 8.23 7.37 11.17
CA ARG A 64 7.42 6.30 10.62
C ARG A 64 6.60 6.98 9.53
N ALA A 65 6.69 6.48 8.30
CA ALA A 65 5.54 6.51 7.43
C ALA A 65 4.48 5.70 8.17
N THR A 66 3.88 6.32 9.18
CA THR A 66 2.71 5.76 9.82
C THR A 66 1.63 6.03 8.82
N ASP A 67 1.19 4.96 8.18
CA ASP A 67 -0.09 4.82 7.50
C ASP A 67 -1.26 5.01 8.49
N LEU A 68 -1.04 5.77 9.58
CA LEU A 68 -2.02 6.10 10.58
C LEU A 68 -3.14 6.84 9.87
N GLU A 69 -4.23 6.08 9.71
CA GLU A 69 -5.56 6.59 9.42
C GLU A 69 -5.85 6.96 7.96
N SER A 70 -5.45 6.11 7.01
CA SER A 70 -6.40 5.90 5.91
C SER A 70 -7.58 5.08 6.46
N PRO A 71 -8.80 5.63 6.55
CA PRO A 71 -9.95 4.90 7.10
C PRO A 71 -10.13 3.60 6.31
N ARG A 72 -10.16 2.47 7.03
CA ARG A 72 -10.22 1.15 6.39
C ARG A 72 -11.42 1.11 5.44
N PRO A 73 -11.22 0.78 4.16
CA PRO A 73 -12.25 0.89 3.15
C PRO A 73 -13.39 -0.11 3.40
N MET A 74 -14.58 0.24 2.93
CA MET A 74 -15.69 -0.71 2.91
C MET A 74 -15.43 -1.80 1.85
N LEU A 75 -15.36 -3.07 2.26
CA LEU A 75 -15.16 -4.19 1.33
C LEU A 75 -16.48 -4.91 1.04
N ARG A 76 -16.71 -5.23 -0.24
CA ARG A 76 -17.91 -5.92 -0.75
C ARG A 76 -17.56 -6.74 -1.98
N LEU A 77 -18.44 -7.65 -2.40
CA LEU A 77 -18.26 -8.42 -3.64
C LEU A 77 -17.98 -7.47 -4.83
N ARG A 78 -16.87 -7.72 -5.56
CA ARG A 78 -16.36 -6.90 -6.68
C ARG A 78 -15.75 -5.55 -6.26
N VAL A 79 -14.63 -5.65 -5.54
CA VAL A 79 -13.80 -4.52 -5.10
C VAL A 79 -12.97 -3.95 -6.25
N PRO A 80 -12.81 -2.61 -6.39
CA PRO A 80 -11.86 -2.01 -7.34
C PRO A 80 -10.41 -2.42 -7.02
N MET A 81 -9.55 -2.48 -8.04
CA MET A 81 -8.16 -2.98 -7.94
C MET A 81 -7.32 -2.29 -6.85
N ASP A 82 -7.65 -1.04 -6.51
CA ASP A 82 -6.96 -0.22 -5.51
C ASP A 82 -7.11 -0.75 -4.06
N GLN A 83 -8.17 -1.52 -3.78
CA GLN A 83 -8.47 -2.03 -2.42
C GLN A 83 -8.07 -3.50 -2.24
N GLN A 84 -7.35 -4.10 -3.18
CA GLN A 84 -6.75 -5.44 -3.04
C GLN A 84 -5.84 -5.61 -1.80
N PRO A 85 -5.05 -4.59 -1.37
CA PRO A 85 -4.25 -4.69 -0.15
C PRO A 85 -5.13 -4.91 1.09
N ALA A 86 -6.21 -4.14 1.23
CA ALA A 86 -7.14 -4.25 2.35
C ALA A 86 -7.90 -5.58 2.37
N VAL A 87 -8.24 -6.13 1.20
CA VAL A 87 -8.82 -7.48 1.09
C VAL A 87 -7.82 -8.53 1.56
N ARG A 88 -6.55 -8.38 1.20
CA ARG A 88 -5.49 -9.30 1.60
C ARG A 88 -5.27 -9.29 3.11
N GLU A 89 -5.27 -8.11 3.72
CA GLU A 89 -5.19 -7.95 5.18
C GLU A 89 -6.36 -8.65 5.86
N LEU A 90 -7.59 -8.38 5.41
CA LEU A 90 -8.79 -9.07 5.91
C LEU A 90 -8.65 -10.59 5.81
N GLN A 91 -8.21 -11.10 4.67
CA GLN A 91 -8.06 -12.54 4.44
C GLN A 91 -7.02 -13.17 5.38
N VAL A 92 -5.91 -12.48 5.64
CA VAL A 92 -4.89 -12.90 6.62
C VAL A 92 -5.49 -12.96 8.01
N THR A 93 -6.19 -11.90 8.44
CA THR A 93 -6.73 -11.84 9.80
C THR A 93 -7.85 -12.87 10.01
N LEU A 94 -8.71 -13.09 9.02
CA LEU A 94 -9.72 -14.15 9.08
C LEU A 94 -9.07 -15.54 9.20
N MET A 95 -7.96 -15.77 8.50
CA MET A 95 -7.20 -17.02 8.59
C MET A 95 -6.56 -17.23 9.96
N ASP A 96 -5.99 -16.17 10.55
CA ASP A 96 -5.42 -16.20 11.91
C ASP A 96 -6.48 -16.50 12.97
N ASN A 97 -7.70 -15.98 12.76
CA ASN A 97 -8.87 -16.27 13.59
C ASN A 97 -9.49 -17.67 13.33
N GLY A 98 -8.85 -18.52 12.54
CA GLY A 98 -9.25 -19.92 12.32
C GLY A 98 -10.19 -20.15 11.14
N ILE A 99 -10.52 -19.14 10.34
CA ILE A 99 -11.36 -19.28 9.15
C ILE A 99 -10.49 -19.65 7.94
N SER A 100 -10.64 -20.87 7.44
CA SER A 100 -9.83 -21.35 6.31
C SER A 100 -10.32 -20.77 4.98
N LEU A 101 -9.52 -19.90 4.37
CA LEU A 101 -9.77 -19.30 3.05
C LEU A 101 -8.45 -19.07 2.30
N SER A 102 -8.53 -18.72 1.01
CA SER A 102 -7.34 -18.40 0.21
C SER A 102 -7.02 -16.91 0.27
N ILE A 103 -5.74 -16.56 0.46
CA ILE A 103 -5.25 -15.19 0.50
C ILE A 103 -4.84 -14.77 -0.92
N ASP A 104 -5.83 -14.43 -1.73
CA ASP A 104 -5.67 -14.04 -3.13
C ASP A 104 -5.84 -12.52 -3.36
N GLY A 105 -6.22 -11.76 -2.34
CA GLY A 105 -6.50 -10.32 -2.41
C GLY A 105 -7.75 -9.98 -3.20
N VAL A 106 -8.58 -10.97 -3.55
CA VAL A 106 -9.82 -10.82 -4.29
C VAL A 106 -11.01 -11.10 -3.37
N PHE A 107 -11.90 -10.12 -3.24
CA PHE A 107 -13.13 -10.31 -2.48
C PHE A 107 -14.15 -11.08 -3.32
N GLY A 108 -14.07 -12.41 -3.25
CA GLY A 108 -14.99 -13.35 -3.91
C GLY A 108 -15.98 -14.00 -2.93
N ASP A 109 -16.75 -14.97 -3.42
CA ASP A 109 -17.79 -15.66 -2.63
C ASP A 109 -17.23 -16.35 -1.37
N GLN A 110 -16.00 -16.88 -1.45
CA GLN A 110 -15.35 -17.50 -0.28
C GLN A 110 -15.05 -16.48 0.82
N THR A 111 -14.50 -15.32 0.45
CA THR A 111 -14.24 -14.23 1.40
C THR A 111 -15.53 -13.65 1.96
N GLU A 112 -16.57 -13.49 1.13
CA GLU A 112 -17.88 -13.04 1.61
C GLU A 112 -18.47 -14.00 2.66
N ARG A 113 -18.39 -15.32 2.42
CA ARG A 113 -18.84 -16.33 3.39
C ARG A 113 -18.05 -16.26 4.69
N ALA A 114 -16.73 -16.12 4.61
CA ALA A 114 -15.86 -15.96 5.78
C ALA A 114 -16.20 -14.69 6.58
N VAL A 115 -16.49 -13.57 5.89
CA VAL A 115 -16.94 -12.33 6.52
C VAL A 115 -18.29 -12.50 7.20
N LYS A 116 -19.24 -13.19 6.56
CA LYS A 116 -20.56 -13.48 7.17
C LYS A 116 -20.42 -14.34 8.43
N GLU A 117 -19.55 -15.34 8.40
CA GLU A 117 -19.25 -16.18 9.55
C GLU A 117 -18.62 -15.37 10.69
N TRP A 118 -17.66 -14.52 10.37
CA TRP A 118 -17.04 -13.60 11.33
C TRP A 118 -18.05 -12.63 11.95
N GLN A 119 -18.91 -12.02 11.13
CA GLN A 119 -19.97 -11.12 11.58
C GLN A 119 -20.94 -11.84 12.51
N ASN A 120 -21.32 -13.07 12.17
CA ASN A 120 -22.23 -13.87 13.00
C ASN A 120 -21.60 -14.22 14.36
N THR A 121 -20.33 -14.63 14.38
CA THR A 121 -19.60 -14.98 15.61
C THR A 121 -19.40 -13.76 16.53
N ASN A 122 -19.23 -12.57 15.96
CA ASN A 122 -19.04 -11.32 16.70
C ASN A 122 -20.35 -10.56 16.98
N GLY A 123 -21.53 -11.14 16.67
CA GLY A 123 -22.82 -10.50 16.93
C GLY A 123 -23.09 -9.24 16.10
N LEU A 124 -22.45 -9.11 14.94
CA LEU A 124 -22.64 -8.02 13.99
C LEU A 124 -23.75 -8.34 12.98
N THR A 125 -24.21 -7.32 12.26
CA THR A 125 -25.13 -7.53 11.14
C THR A 125 -24.44 -8.33 10.02
N VAL A 126 -25.03 -9.48 9.69
CA VAL A 126 -24.47 -10.47 8.74
C VAL A 126 -24.82 -10.08 7.30
N ASP A 127 -24.30 -8.93 6.86
CA ASP A 127 -24.53 -8.42 5.51
C ASP A 127 -23.46 -8.89 4.52
N GLY A 128 -22.36 -9.49 4.99
CA GLY A 128 -21.21 -9.87 4.15
C GLY A 128 -20.37 -8.70 3.63
N ILE A 129 -20.64 -7.49 4.15
CA ILE A 129 -19.94 -6.25 3.81
C ILE A 129 -19.05 -5.88 4.99
N VAL A 130 -17.74 -5.71 4.75
CA VAL A 130 -16.80 -5.27 5.79
C VAL A 130 -16.85 -3.75 5.87
N GLY A 131 -17.69 -3.24 6.76
CA GLY A 131 -17.76 -1.81 7.06
C GLY A 131 -16.94 -1.42 8.29
N PRO A 132 -16.99 -0.15 8.72
CA PRO A 132 -16.27 0.33 9.92
C PRO A 132 -16.60 -0.46 11.18
N ALA A 133 -17.87 -0.88 11.34
CA ALA A 133 -18.29 -1.70 12.47
C ALA A 133 -17.68 -3.11 12.44
N THR A 134 -17.45 -3.68 11.25
CA THR A 134 -16.75 -4.96 11.10
C THR A 134 -15.26 -4.78 11.33
N TRP A 135 -14.66 -3.68 10.86
CA TRP A 135 -13.25 -3.39 11.13
C TRP A 135 -12.96 -3.16 12.61
N ALA A 136 -13.87 -2.51 13.33
CA ALA A 136 -13.76 -2.27 14.78
C ALA A 136 -14.11 -3.50 15.64
N SER A 137 -14.35 -4.66 15.03
CA SER A 137 -14.64 -5.88 15.79
C SER A 137 -13.37 -6.44 16.46
N PRO A 138 -13.49 -7.06 17.66
CA PRO A 138 -12.36 -7.67 18.34
C PRO A 138 -11.68 -8.70 17.44
N GLY A 139 -10.37 -8.54 17.20
CA GLY A 139 -9.59 -9.41 16.32
C GLY A 139 -9.39 -8.89 14.89
N LEU A 140 -10.16 -7.89 14.43
CA LEU A 140 -9.83 -7.13 13.21
C LEU A 140 -9.25 -5.73 13.51
N ASP A 141 -9.50 -5.19 14.71
CA ASP A 141 -9.03 -3.87 15.14
C ASP A 141 -7.52 -3.81 15.43
N GLU A 142 -6.91 -4.94 15.82
CA GLU A 142 -5.49 -4.97 16.15
C GLU A 142 -4.60 -4.82 14.89
N PRO A 143 -3.65 -3.87 14.89
CA PRO A 143 -2.65 -3.77 13.84
C PRO A 143 -1.65 -4.94 13.97
N ILE A 144 -1.49 -5.69 12.87
CA ILE A 144 -0.42 -6.69 12.69
C ILE A 144 0.96 -6.04 12.50
#